data_AF-A0A3B9G1D1-F1
#
_entry.id   AF-A0A3B9G1D1-F1
#
_cell.length_a   1.000
_cell.length_b   1.000
_cell.length_c   1.000
_cell.angle_alpha   90.00
_cell.angle_beta   90.00
_cell.angle_gamma   90.00
#
_symmetry.space_group_name_H-M   'P 1'
#
loop_
_entity.id
_entity.type
_entity.pdbx_description
1 polymer ?
#
loop_
_entity_poly.entity_id
_entity_poly.type
_entity_poly.pdbx_seq_one_letter_code
_entity_poly.pdbx_strand_id
1 'polypeptide(L)'
;GFGSNTPSDVHSRVAKAKNTSLPGALVGGPDSYRDDKLTQALPDNMPPAKMYIDSFDSWSTNEVAVYYNSALIHMLGRIKD
;
A
#
# COMPACT_ATOMS: atom_id res chain seq x y z
N GLY A 1 -3.60 -8.74 3.08
CA GLY A 1 -4.19 -10.00 3.60
C GLY A 1 -5.72 -10.06 3.61
N PHE A 2 -6.44 -9.27 2.82
CA PHE A 2 -7.90 -9.37 2.64
C PHE A 2 -8.26 -9.10 1.17
N GLY A 3 -9.30 -9.77 0.65
CA GLY A 3 -9.66 -9.73 -0.77
C GLY A 3 -8.91 -10.76 -1.62
N SER A 4 -9.31 -10.92 -2.89
CA SER A 4 -8.69 -11.86 -3.84
C SER A 4 -7.34 -11.39 -4.39
N ASN A 5 -7.08 -10.08 -4.34
CA ASN A 5 -5.81 -9.46 -4.68
C ASN A 5 -5.48 -8.42 -3.60
N THR A 6 -4.37 -8.63 -2.89
CA THR A 6 -4.05 -7.89 -1.67
C THR A 6 -2.55 -7.67 -1.57
N PRO A 7 -2.08 -6.54 -0.99
CA PRO A 7 -0.65 -6.30 -0.82
C PRO A 7 0.02 -7.45 -0.06
N SER A 8 1.14 -7.93 -0.60
CA SER A 8 1.85 -9.12 -0.16
C SER A 8 3.33 -8.85 0.15
N ASP A 9 3.95 -7.85 -0.49
CA ASP A 9 5.33 -7.39 -0.24
C ASP A 9 5.32 -5.92 0.21
N VAL A 10 4.62 -5.63 1.30
CA VAL A 10 4.46 -4.26 1.84
C VAL A 10 5.80 -3.65 2.28
N HIS A 11 5.98 -2.33 2.08
CA HIS A 11 7.13 -1.60 2.63
C HIS A 11 6.98 -1.48 4.15
N SER A 12 7.40 -2.53 4.88
CA SER A 12 7.46 -2.58 6.34
C SER A 12 8.65 -3.41 6.78
N ARG A 13 9.54 -2.79 7.56
CA ARG A 13 10.75 -3.45 8.08
C ARG A 13 10.43 -4.69 8.90
N VAL A 14 9.38 -4.63 9.72
CA VAL A 14 8.95 -5.77 10.56
C VAL A 14 8.43 -6.90 9.68
N ALA A 15 7.56 -6.59 8.71
CA ALA A 15 7.01 -7.58 7.78
C ALA A 15 8.12 -8.26 6.97
N LYS A 16 9.06 -7.47 6.43
CA LYS A 16 10.19 -7.95 5.64
C LYS A 16 11.13 -8.83 6.45
N ALA A 17 11.53 -8.37 7.64
CA ALA A 17 12.45 -9.11 8.51
C ALA A 17 11.84 -10.44 9.01
N LYS A 18 10.52 -10.49 9.18
CA LYS A 18 9.80 -11.69 9.61
C LYS A 18 9.28 -12.54 8.46
N ASN A 19 9.51 -12.12 7.21
CA ASN A 19 8.93 -12.73 6.01
C ASN A 19 7.44 -13.04 6.19
N THR A 20 6.67 -12.04 6.60
CA THR A 20 5.26 -12.19 6.95
C THR A 20 4.42 -11.08 6.34
N SER A 21 3.12 -11.33 6.19
CA SER A 21 2.15 -10.32 5.77
C SER A 21 1.65 -9.51 6.97
N LEU A 22 1.02 -8.37 6.71
CA LEU A 22 0.32 -7.57 7.71
C LEU A 22 -1.18 -7.54 7.43
N PRO A 23 -1.95 -8.57 7.83
CA PRO A 23 -3.41 -8.56 7.68
C PRO A 23 -4.03 -7.33 8.37
N GLY A 24 -4.91 -6.64 7.65
CA GLY A 24 -5.61 -5.44 8.15
C GLY A 24 -4.83 -4.14 8.00
N ALA A 25 -3.56 -4.18 7.59
CA ALA A 25 -2.79 -2.97 7.33
C ALA A 25 -3.19 -2.32 5.99
N LEU A 26 -3.51 -1.03 6.03
CA LEU A 26 -3.71 -0.19 4.85
C LEU A 26 -2.38 0.38 4.36
N VAL A 27 -2.09 0.18 3.08
CA VAL A 27 -0.97 0.81 2.36
C VAL A 27 -1.39 2.18 1.82
N GLY A 28 -0.42 3.03 1.49
CA GLY A 28 -0.66 4.38 0.94
C GLY A 28 -1.54 4.38 -0.31
N GLY A 29 -1.33 3.43 -1.23
CA GLY A 29 -2.07 3.31 -2.48
C GLY A 29 -1.40 4.04 -3.64
N PRO A 30 -2.11 4.25 -4.77
CA PRO A 30 -1.52 4.86 -5.95
C PRO A 30 -1.00 6.28 -5.72
N ASP A 31 0.21 6.57 -6.22
CA ASP A 31 0.85 7.88 -6.15
C ASP A 31 1.34 8.33 -7.55
N SER A 32 0.72 9.38 -8.09
CA SER A 32 1.09 9.93 -9.40
C SER A 32 2.36 10.78 -9.41
N TYR A 33 2.90 11.15 -8.25
CA TYR A 33 4.13 11.93 -8.16
C TYR A 33 5.39 11.10 -8.46
N ARG A 34 5.29 9.77 -8.39
CA ARG A 34 6.37 8.83 -8.71
C ARG A 34 7.59 9.08 -7.83
N ASP A 35 7.37 9.12 -6.53
CA ASP A 35 8.41 9.52 -5.59
C ASP A 35 9.50 8.45 -5.37
N ASP A 36 9.26 7.20 -5.80
CA ASP A 36 10.24 6.10 -5.71
C ASP A 36 10.73 5.56 -7.07
N LYS A 37 11.85 4.84 -7.05
CA LYS A 37 12.48 4.31 -8.28
C LYS A 37 11.59 3.35 -9.06
N LEU A 38 10.73 2.59 -8.38
CA LEU A 38 9.87 1.62 -9.06
C LEU A 38 8.73 2.32 -9.78
N THR A 39 8.10 3.30 -9.14
CA THR A 39 7.04 4.13 -9.75
C THR A 39 7.58 5.03 -10.87
N GLN A 40 8.82 5.50 -10.76
CA GLN A 40 9.52 6.20 -11.85
C GLN A 40 9.77 5.31 -13.07
N ALA A 41 9.91 4.00 -12.88
CA ALA A 41 10.11 3.05 -13.97
C ALA A 41 8.81 2.63 -14.69
N LEU A 42 7.64 3.03 -14.18
CA LEU A 42 6.36 2.77 -14.85
C LEU A 42 6.21 3.63 -16.13
N PRO A 43 5.44 3.18 -17.13
CA PRO A 43 5.22 3.93 -18.37
C PRO A 43 4.75 5.37 -18.11
N ASP A 44 5.29 6.35 -18.84
CA ASP A 44 4.95 7.77 -18.68
C ASP A 44 3.45 8.06 -18.79
N ASN A 45 2.74 7.30 -19.64
CA ASN A 45 1.31 7.42 -19.88
C ASN A 45 0.43 6.57 -18.94
N MET A 46 0.99 6.01 -17.86
CA MET A 46 0.22 5.21 -16.92
C MET A 46 -0.85 6.07 -16.21
N PRO A 47 -2.13 5.64 -16.20
CA PRO A 47 -3.18 6.37 -15.49
C PRO A 47 -2.88 6.51 -13.99
N PRO A 48 -3.20 7.64 -13.34
CA PRO A 48 -2.89 7.87 -11.92
C PRO A 48 -3.37 6.76 -10.98
N ALA A 49 -4.59 6.25 -11.19
CA ALA A 49 -5.15 5.17 -10.37
C ALA A 49 -4.44 3.81 -10.52
N LYS A 50 -3.58 3.66 -11.54
CA LYS A 50 -2.74 2.48 -11.76
C LYS A 50 -1.28 2.67 -11.34
N MET A 51 -0.92 3.84 -10.82
CA MET A 51 0.44 4.15 -10.37
C MET A 51 0.74 3.52 -9.00
N TYR A 52 0.75 2.19 -8.95
CA TYR A 52 0.92 1.40 -7.74
C TYR A 52 1.73 0.14 -8.04
N ILE A 53 2.63 -0.23 -7.13
CA ILE A 53 3.44 -1.45 -7.24
C ILE A 53 3.45 -2.16 -5.89
N ASP A 54 3.01 -3.43 -5.86
CA ASP A 54 3.16 -4.28 -4.67
C ASP A 54 4.60 -4.79 -4.56
N SER A 55 5.48 -3.97 -4.00
CA SER A 55 6.89 -4.30 -3.73
C SER A 55 7.39 -3.63 -2.46
N PHE A 56 8.29 -4.30 -1.74
CA PHE A 56 8.90 -3.76 -0.53
C PHE A 56 9.66 -2.48 -0.83
N ASP A 57 10.25 -2.33 -2.02
CA ASP A 57 11.03 -1.14 -2.36
C ASP A 57 10.16 0.04 -2.85
N SER A 58 8.84 -0.16 -3.05
CA SER A 58 7.92 0.92 -3.43
C SER A 58 7.30 1.59 -2.21
N TRP A 59 8.12 2.34 -1.47
CA TRP A 59 7.66 3.07 -0.29
C TRP A 59 6.63 4.15 -0.60
N SER A 60 6.65 4.74 -1.81
CA SER A 60 5.69 5.82 -2.15
C SER A 60 4.26 5.31 -2.32
N THR A 61 4.09 4.03 -2.70
CA THR A 61 2.75 3.45 -2.97
C THR A 61 2.36 2.31 -2.02
N ASN A 62 3.33 1.62 -1.43
CA ASN A 62 3.11 0.35 -0.72
C ASN A 62 3.58 0.36 0.75
N GLU A 63 3.88 1.54 1.32
CA GLU A 63 4.17 1.71 2.74
C GLU A 63 2.90 1.74 3.59
N VAL A 64 3.01 1.22 4.81
CA VAL A 64 1.95 1.25 5.84
C VAL A 64 2.24 2.34 6.85
N ALA A 65 1.21 3.04 7.32
CA ALA A 65 1.36 4.08 8.34
C ALA A 65 0.22 4.04 9.36
N VAL A 66 0.52 4.48 10.59
CA VAL A 66 -0.49 4.55 11.68
C VAL A 66 -1.66 5.45 11.32
N TYR A 67 -1.42 6.54 10.58
CA TYR A 67 -2.47 7.48 10.19
C TYR A 67 -3.36 6.95 9.06
N TYR A 68 -2.85 6.13 8.13
CA TYR A 68 -3.70 5.39 7.18
C TYR A 68 -4.65 4.43 7.90
N ASN A 69 -4.10 3.65 8.84
CA ASN A 69 -4.88 2.66 9.59
C ASN A 69 -5.89 3.33 10.54
N SER A 70 -5.55 4.47 11.14
CA SER A 70 -6.47 5.20 12.02
C SER A 70 -7.75 5.63 11.30
N ALA A 71 -7.62 6.13 10.06
CA ALA A 71 -8.76 6.53 9.23
C ALA A 71 -9.59 5.31 8.79
N LEU A 72 -8.92 4.23 8.38
CA LEU A 72 -9.60 2.98 8.01
C LEU A 72 -10.45 2.43 9.16
N ILE A 73 -9.89 2.34 10.36
CA ILE A 73 -10.61 1.84 11.56
C ILE A 73 -11.80 2.74 11.88
N HIS A 74 -11.63 4.07 11.80
CA HIS A 74 -12.71 5.02 12.04
C HIS A 74 -13.88 4.84 11.08
N MET A 75 -13.60 4.60 9.79
CA MET A 75 -14.59 4.34 8.75
C MET A 75 -15.29 3.00 8.99
N LEU A 76 -14.53 1.92 9.17
CA LEU A 76 -15.08 0.56 9.36
C LEU A 76 -16.01 0.49 10.58
N GLY A 77 -15.69 1.17 11.69
CA GLY A 77 -16.55 1.22 12.88
C GLY A 77 -17.87 1.97 12.68
N ARG A 78 -18.09 2.63 11.53
CA ARG A 78 -19.31 3.38 11.19
C ARG A 78 -20.12 2.75 10.07
N ILE A 79 -19.54 1.81 9.33
CA ILE A 79 -20.30 1.00 8.37
C ILE A 79 -21.14 0.04 9.21
N LYS A 80 -22.45 0.30 9.24
CA LYS A 80 -23.45 -0.62 9.77
C LYS A 80 -23.99 -1.43 8.60
N ASP A 81 -24.21 -2.71 8.84
CA ASP A 81 -25.00 -3.57 7.95
C ASP A 81 -26.45 -3.06 7.83
#